data_AF-A0A4R4FDP2-F1
#
_entry.id   AF-A0A4R4FDP2-F1
#
_cell.length_a   1.000
_cell.length_b   1.000
_cell.length_c   1.000
_cell.angle_alpha   90.00
_cell.angle_beta   90.00
_cell.angle_gamma   90.00
#
_symmetry.space_group_name_H-M   'P 1'
#
loop_
_entity.id
_entity.type
_entity.pdbx_description
1 polymer ?
#
loop_
_entity_poly.entity_id
_entity_poly.type
_entity_poly.pdbx_seq_one_letter_code
_entity_poly.pdbx_strand_id
1 'polypeptide(L)'
;MKKECRVCMHRCALEEGQTGRCRARANKGGTNGSVKEEALMEVLPFVDAMNIDLKGFTEGYYRMVGGDLETVKRFIRHAVRGCHVELTTLIVPGQNDSAEEMGRLAQWVSGIDRKIPLHVTRFFPSFRMADGSPTDVQTVYRLADEASKYLDYVYTGNC
;
A
#
# COMPACT_ATOMS: atom_id res chain seq x y z
N MET A 1 -26.69 -4.19 5.65
CA MET A 1 -26.47 -2.81 6.17
C MET A 1 -25.44 -2.11 5.30
N LYS A 2 -25.69 -0.88 4.84
CA LYS A 2 -24.78 -0.13 3.96
C LYS A 2 -23.54 0.30 4.74
N LYS A 3 -22.34 -0.07 4.27
CA LYS A 3 -21.07 0.30 4.91
C LYS A 3 -20.23 1.18 3.99
N GLU A 4 -19.64 2.22 4.56
CA GLU A 4 -18.71 3.08 3.87
C GLU A 4 -17.29 2.50 3.96
N CYS A 5 -16.69 2.18 2.81
CA CYS A 5 -15.31 1.70 2.73
C CYS A 5 -14.33 2.87 2.86
N ARG A 6 -13.72 3.06 4.03
CA ARG A 6 -12.86 4.24 4.31
C ARG A 6 -11.39 4.10 3.90
N VAL A 7 -11.04 3.01 3.20
CA VAL A 7 -9.66 2.56 2.96
C VAL A 7 -8.95 3.31 1.83
N CYS A 8 -9.73 3.78 0.86
CA CYS A 8 -9.22 4.58 -0.24
C CYS A 8 -10.08 5.82 -0.42
N MET A 9 -9.60 6.74 -1.25
CA MET A 9 -10.26 8.01 -1.47
C MET A 9 -11.71 7.88 -1.97
N HIS A 10 -12.09 6.80 -2.65
CA HIS A 10 -13.43 6.66 -3.25
C HIS A 10 -14.58 6.52 -2.25
N ARG A 11 -14.30 6.12 -1.00
CA ARG A 11 -15.31 5.96 0.06
C ARG A 11 -16.61 5.29 -0.38
N CYS A 12 -16.50 4.20 -1.14
CA CYS A 12 -17.67 3.52 -1.69
C CYS A 12 -18.64 3.15 -0.56
N ALA A 13 -19.90 3.56 -0.68
CA ALA A 13 -20.95 3.15 0.22
C ALA A 13 -21.60 1.88 -0.34
N LEU A 14 -21.16 0.73 0.19
CA LEU A 14 -21.46 -0.59 -0.33
C LEU A 14 -22.61 -1.22 0.46
N GLU A 15 -23.61 -1.70 -0.25
CA GLU A 15 -24.64 -2.59 0.31
C GLU A 15 -24.10 -4.02 0.41
N GLU A 16 -24.83 -4.90 1.10
CA GLU A 16 -24.42 -6.29 1.28
C GLU A 16 -24.22 -6.97 -0.08
N GLY A 17 -23.11 -7.67 -0.26
CA GLY A 17 -22.73 -8.32 -1.51
C GLY A 17 -22.16 -7.38 -2.59
N GLN A 18 -22.20 -6.05 -2.40
CA GLN A 18 -21.63 -5.11 -3.36
C GLN A 18 -20.12 -4.98 -3.24
N THR A 19 -19.48 -4.71 -4.38
CA THR A 19 -18.04 -4.50 -4.50
C THR A 19 -17.74 -3.04 -4.79
N GLY A 20 -16.68 -2.51 -4.17
CA GLY A 20 -16.13 -1.17 -4.38
C GLY A 20 -15.67 -0.94 -5.80
N ARG A 21 -15.54 0.33 -6.16
CA ARG A 21 -15.04 0.75 -7.48
C ARG A 21 -13.66 0.17 -7.80
N CYS A 22 -12.83 -0.04 -6.79
CA CYS A 22 -11.53 -0.68 -6.92
C CYS A 22 -11.58 -2.20 -7.17
N ARG A 23 -12.77 -2.83 -7.07
CA ARG A 23 -13.00 -4.28 -7.07
C ARG A 23 -12.27 -5.09 -5.98
N ALA A 24 -11.37 -4.46 -5.22
CA ALA A 24 -10.61 -5.07 -4.13
C ALA A 24 -11.38 -5.19 -2.80
N ARG A 25 -12.51 -4.49 -2.63
CA ARG A 25 -13.28 -4.47 -1.38
C ARG A 25 -14.72 -4.84 -1.66
N ALA A 26 -15.29 -5.77 -0.89
CA ALA A 26 -16.71 -6.07 -0.91
C ALA A 26 -17.30 -5.95 0.50
N ASN A 27 -18.55 -5.51 0.62
CA ASN A 27 -19.27 -5.55 1.88
C ASN A 27 -19.94 -6.92 2.01
N LYS A 28 -19.26 -7.86 2.68
CA LYS A 28 -19.81 -9.17 3.06
C LYS A 28 -19.79 -9.31 4.59
N GLY A 29 -20.94 -9.48 5.23
CA GLY A 29 -21.03 -9.70 6.68
C GLY A 29 -20.57 -8.52 7.54
N GLY A 30 -20.63 -7.28 7.02
CA GLY A 30 -20.28 -6.08 7.78
C GLY A 30 -18.77 -5.87 8.04
N THR A 31 -17.88 -6.51 7.30
CA THR A 31 -16.43 -6.20 7.37
C THR A 31 -16.05 -5.14 6.33
N ASN A 32 -15.05 -4.30 6.64
CA ASN A 32 -14.57 -3.22 5.76
C ASN A 32 -13.52 -3.68 4.72
N GLY A 33 -13.44 -5.00 4.45
CA GLY A 33 -12.86 -5.55 3.23
C GLY A 33 -11.33 -5.70 3.19
N SER A 34 -10.62 -5.64 4.32
CA SER A 34 -9.22 -6.10 4.29
C SER A 34 -9.26 -7.56 3.82
N VAL A 35 -8.54 -7.87 2.74
CA VAL A 35 -8.51 -9.24 2.21
C VAL A 35 -8.11 -10.11 3.38
N LYS A 36 -9.04 -10.91 3.86
CA LYS A 36 -8.74 -11.80 4.96
C LYS A 36 -7.75 -12.83 4.45
N GLU A 37 -6.92 -13.35 5.35
CA GLU A 37 -5.89 -14.31 5.00
C GLU A 37 -6.47 -15.51 4.24
N GLU A 38 -7.70 -15.94 4.58
CA GLU A 38 -8.39 -17.03 3.91
C GLU A 38 -8.66 -16.72 2.43
N ALA A 39 -9.07 -15.49 2.12
CA ALA A 39 -9.32 -15.07 0.74
C ALA A 39 -8.01 -14.96 -0.07
N LEU A 40 -6.90 -14.62 0.58
CA LEU A 40 -5.58 -14.70 -0.07
C LEU A 40 -5.25 -16.15 -0.39
N MET A 41 -5.40 -17.06 0.56
CA MET A 41 -5.06 -18.48 0.37
C MET A 41 -5.90 -19.16 -0.72
N GLU A 42 -7.16 -18.73 -0.91
CA GLU A 42 -8.02 -19.23 -2.00
C GLU A 42 -7.55 -18.76 -3.38
N VAL A 43 -7.00 -17.54 -3.49
CA VAL A 43 -6.64 -16.90 -4.76
C VAL A 43 -5.17 -17.14 -5.12
N LEU A 44 -4.29 -17.30 -4.12
CA LEU A 44 -2.85 -17.42 -4.29
C LEU A 44 -2.42 -18.52 -5.27
N PRO A 45 -3.07 -19.70 -5.35
CA PRO A 45 -2.74 -20.73 -6.35
C PRO A 45 -2.96 -20.31 -7.81
N PHE A 46 -3.68 -19.21 -8.06
CA PHE A 46 -4.05 -18.73 -9.39
C PHE A 46 -3.42 -17.38 -9.74
N VAL A 47 -2.49 -16.88 -8.93
CA VAL A 47 -1.86 -15.58 -9.11
C VAL A 47 -0.34 -15.73 -9.20
N ASP A 48 0.22 -15.40 -10.36
CA ASP A 48 1.66 -15.44 -10.58
C ASP A 48 2.39 -14.24 -9.95
N ALA A 49 1.72 -13.09 -9.88
CA ALA A 49 2.30 -11.85 -9.37
C ALA A 49 1.28 -10.91 -8.72
N MET A 50 1.70 -10.19 -7.67
CA MET A 50 0.93 -9.15 -6.99
C MET A 50 1.75 -7.85 -6.85
N ASN A 51 1.15 -6.72 -7.23
CA ASN A 51 1.62 -5.41 -6.79
C ASN A 51 0.80 -4.97 -5.57
N ILE A 52 1.47 -4.74 -4.43
CA ILE A 52 0.85 -4.47 -3.15
C ILE A 52 1.23 -3.07 -2.66
N ASP A 53 0.23 -2.28 -2.29
CA ASP A 53 0.45 -0.96 -1.69
C ASP A 53 0.92 -1.07 -0.23
N LEU A 54 2.20 -0.81 0.02
CA LEU A 54 2.73 -0.53 1.35
C LEU A 54 2.80 0.99 1.52
N LYS A 55 1.67 1.58 1.93
CA LYS A 55 1.44 3.03 1.82
C LYS A 55 2.34 3.86 2.73
N GLY A 56 2.81 3.30 3.82
CA GLY A 56 3.71 3.95 4.77
C GLY A 56 4.15 2.95 5.82
N PHE A 57 4.79 3.43 6.87
CA PHE A 57 5.34 2.58 7.93
C PHE A 57 5.02 3.08 9.34
N THR A 58 3.93 3.85 9.44
CA THR A 58 3.35 4.29 10.70
C THR A 58 1.89 3.85 10.83
N GLU A 59 1.52 3.39 12.03
CA GLU A 59 0.14 3.01 12.33
C GLU A 59 -0.80 4.23 12.27
N GLY A 60 -0.30 5.42 12.60
CA GLY A 60 -1.05 6.67 12.50
C GLY A 60 -1.52 6.97 11.08
N TYR A 61 -0.62 6.82 10.09
CA TYR A 61 -0.97 7.01 8.69
C TYR A 61 -1.99 5.97 8.21
N TYR A 62 -1.81 4.70 8.59
CA TYR A 62 -2.77 3.64 8.27
C TYR A 62 -4.16 3.91 8.85
N ARG A 63 -4.27 4.32 10.11
CA ARG A 63 -5.56 4.70 10.71
C ARG A 63 -6.22 5.87 9.98
N MET A 64 -5.44 6.89 9.58
CA MET A 64 -5.95 8.03 8.83
C MET A 64 -6.60 7.59 7.51
N VAL A 65 -5.94 6.69 6.78
CA VAL A 65 -6.45 6.16 5.50
C VAL A 65 -7.40 4.98 5.69
N GLY A 66 -7.82 4.66 6.92
CA GLY A 66 -8.80 3.59 7.20
C GLY A 66 -8.27 2.16 7.03
N GLY A 67 -6.97 1.96 7.16
CA GLY A 67 -6.28 0.66 7.14
C GLY A 67 -5.60 0.31 8.47
N ASP A 68 -4.84 -0.79 8.46
CA ASP A 68 -4.07 -1.34 9.58
C ASP A 68 -2.73 -1.86 9.05
N LEU A 69 -1.60 -1.36 9.58
CA LEU A 69 -0.27 -1.65 9.03
C LEU A 69 0.08 -3.13 9.22
N GLU A 70 -0.21 -3.70 10.39
CA GLU A 70 0.12 -5.11 10.68
C GLU A 70 -0.65 -6.09 9.80
N THR A 71 -1.88 -5.78 9.43
CA THR A 71 -2.65 -6.57 8.45
C THR A 71 -1.99 -6.57 7.08
N VAL A 72 -1.48 -5.42 6.60
CA VAL A 72 -0.74 -5.35 5.33
C VAL A 72 0.59 -6.10 5.43
N LYS A 73 1.33 -5.93 6.54
CA LYS A 73 2.60 -6.65 6.77
C LYS A 73 2.40 -8.15 6.80
N ARG A 74 1.35 -8.64 7.46
CA ARG A 74 0.98 -10.06 7.45
C ARG A 74 0.66 -10.52 6.04
N PHE A 75 -0.20 -9.79 5.31
CA PHE A 75 -0.57 -10.11 3.94
C PHE A 75 0.66 -10.26 3.02
N ILE A 76 1.59 -9.31 3.06
CA ILE A 76 2.84 -9.36 2.28
C ILE A 76 3.64 -10.63 2.61
N ARG A 77 3.82 -10.97 3.89
CA ARG A 77 4.55 -12.18 4.31
C ARG A 77 3.93 -13.48 3.80
N HIS A 78 2.61 -13.52 3.59
CA HIS A 78 1.96 -14.68 2.98
C HIS A 78 2.09 -14.66 1.46
N ALA A 79 1.86 -13.52 0.81
CA ALA A 79 1.90 -13.38 -0.64
C ALA A 79 3.27 -13.76 -1.23
N VAL A 80 4.37 -13.31 -0.61
CA VAL A 80 5.74 -13.60 -1.07
C VAL A 80 6.10 -15.09 -1.10
N ARG A 81 5.32 -15.94 -0.42
CA ARG A 81 5.54 -17.40 -0.38
C ARG A 81 4.89 -18.13 -1.55
N GLY A 82 3.96 -17.48 -2.26
CA GLY A 82 3.16 -18.12 -3.31
C GLY A 82 3.19 -17.42 -4.66
N CYS A 83 3.67 -16.18 -4.74
CA CYS A 83 3.72 -15.43 -6.00
C CYS A 83 4.86 -14.40 -5.99
N HIS A 84 5.19 -13.87 -7.17
CA HIS A 84 6.07 -12.69 -7.27
C HIS A 84 5.39 -11.47 -6.65
N VAL A 85 6.09 -10.75 -5.78
CA VAL A 85 5.52 -9.57 -5.11
C VAL A 85 6.37 -8.36 -5.40
N GLU A 86 5.69 -7.28 -5.79
CA GLU A 86 6.25 -5.94 -5.85
C GLU A 86 5.49 -5.02 -4.91
N LEU A 87 6.20 -4.11 -4.26
CA LEU A 87 5.62 -3.16 -3.33
C LEU A 87 5.58 -1.77 -3.96
N THR A 88 4.51 -1.03 -3.70
CA THR A 88 4.37 0.37 -4.14
C THR A 88 4.11 1.26 -2.93
N THR A 89 4.83 2.37 -2.85
CA THR A 89 4.64 3.42 -1.85
C THR A 89 4.44 4.75 -2.56
N LEU A 90 3.23 5.28 -2.48
CA LEU A 90 2.88 6.62 -2.97
C LEU A 90 3.29 7.66 -1.93
N ILE A 91 4.26 8.51 -2.26
CA ILE A 91 4.77 9.52 -1.33
C ILE A 91 3.81 10.70 -1.31
N VAL A 92 3.19 10.96 -0.16
CA VAL A 92 2.26 12.05 0.10
C VAL A 92 2.93 13.05 1.05
N PRO A 93 3.02 14.35 0.68
CA PRO A 93 3.74 15.33 1.48
C PRO A 93 3.19 15.46 2.91
N GLY A 94 4.09 15.49 3.90
CA GLY A 94 3.77 15.59 5.32
C GLY A 94 3.10 14.35 5.93
N GLN A 95 3.07 13.22 5.21
CA GLN A 95 2.43 11.98 5.68
C GLN A 95 3.42 10.83 5.83
N ASN A 96 4.17 10.53 4.77
CA ASN A 96 5.09 9.39 4.68
C ASN A 96 6.37 9.75 3.90
N ASP A 97 6.73 11.03 3.85
CA ASP A 97 7.78 11.60 3.02
C ASP A 97 9.11 11.83 3.78
N SER A 98 9.26 11.21 4.95
CA SER A 98 10.50 11.27 5.74
C SER A 98 11.47 10.14 5.37
N ALA A 99 12.77 10.45 5.34
CA ALA A 99 13.82 9.44 5.10
C ALA A 99 13.85 8.38 6.21
N GLU A 100 13.58 8.77 7.46
CA GLU A 100 13.52 7.82 8.59
C GLU A 100 12.41 6.78 8.40
N GLU A 101 11.21 7.20 7.97
CA GLU A 101 10.12 6.26 7.71
C GLU A 101 10.43 5.35 6.52
N MET A 102 10.98 5.90 5.44
CA MET A 102 11.38 5.11 4.27
C MET A 102 12.47 4.08 4.62
N GLY A 103 13.47 4.48 5.42
CA GLY A 103 14.49 3.57 5.91
C GLY A 103 13.91 2.42 6.73
N ARG A 104 12.97 2.70 7.64
CA ARG A 104 12.27 1.65 8.42
C ARG A 104 11.45 0.71 7.54
N LEU A 105 10.74 1.26 6.54
CA LEU A 105 9.99 0.48 5.56
C LEU A 105 10.92 -0.45 4.79
N ALA A 106 11.98 0.08 4.18
CA ALA A 106 12.91 -0.67 3.36
C ALA A 106 13.68 -1.72 4.17
N GLN A 107 14.10 -1.40 5.40
CA GLN A 107 14.70 -2.36 6.34
C GLN A 107 13.75 -3.52 6.63
N TRP A 108 12.48 -3.24 6.91
CA TRP A 108 11.50 -4.29 7.17
C TRP A 108 11.28 -5.20 5.95
N VAL A 109 11.18 -4.63 4.75
CA VAL A 109 11.07 -5.40 3.49
C VAL A 109 12.32 -6.24 3.27
N SER A 110 13.51 -5.68 3.50
CA SER A 110 14.79 -6.40 3.34
C SER A 110 14.92 -7.60 4.30
N GLY A 111 14.25 -7.54 5.45
CA GLY A 111 14.14 -8.66 6.39
C GLY A 111 13.23 -9.81 5.91
N ILE A 112 12.45 -9.58 4.85
CA ILE A 112 11.70 -10.63 4.13
C ILE A 112 12.58 -11.13 2.98
N ASP A 113 12.91 -10.26 2.04
CA ASP A 113 13.84 -10.52 0.94
C ASP A 113 14.27 -9.17 0.33
N ARG A 114 15.58 -8.97 0.17
CA ARG A 114 16.18 -7.78 -0.45
C ARG A 114 15.82 -7.63 -1.93
N LYS A 115 15.40 -8.71 -2.58
CA LYS A 115 15.04 -8.74 -3.99
C LYS A 115 13.60 -8.32 -4.28
N ILE A 116 12.77 -8.11 -3.25
CA ILE A 116 11.41 -7.58 -3.44
C ILE A 116 11.50 -6.16 -4.02
N PRO A 117 10.99 -5.91 -5.24
CA PRO A 117 11.02 -4.58 -5.81
C PRO A 117 10.18 -3.59 -5.03
N LEU A 118 10.70 -2.38 -4.82
CA LEU A 118 9.96 -1.26 -4.25
C LEU A 118 9.82 -0.13 -5.27
N HIS A 119 8.59 0.28 -5.53
CA HIS A 119 8.25 1.43 -6.35
C HIS A 119 7.92 2.63 -5.47
N VAL A 120 8.78 3.65 -5.48
CA VAL A 120 8.58 4.93 -4.81
C VAL A 120 7.94 5.88 -5.82
N THR A 121 6.67 6.21 -5.61
CA THR A 121 5.86 6.91 -6.63
C THR A 121 5.44 8.30 -6.17
N ARG A 122 5.43 9.24 -7.11
CA ARG A 122 5.02 10.63 -6.88
C ARG A 122 3.50 10.77 -6.74
N PHE A 123 3.04 11.49 -5.72
CA PHE A 123 1.64 11.89 -5.56
C PHE A 123 1.30 13.13 -6.39
N PHE A 124 0.13 13.11 -7.02
CA PHE A 124 -0.53 14.27 -7.60
C PHE A 124 -1.87 14.52 -6.88
N PRO A 125 -2.14 15.77 -6.46
CA PRO A 125 -3.39 16.18 -5.84
C PRO A 125 -4.58 15.79 -6.70
N SER A 126 -5.54 15.09 -6.11
CA SER A 126 -6.76 14.69 -6.81
C SER A 126 -7.89 14.46 -5.82
N PHE A 127 -9.13 14.54 -6.32
CA PHE A 127 -10.34 14.27 -5.56
C PHE A 127 -10.44 15.09 -4.25
N ARG A 128 -10.45 14.44 -3.08
CA ARG A 128 -10.56 15.09 -1.76
C ARG A 128 -9.23 15.64 -1.23
N MET A 129 -8.14 15.48 -1.98
CA MET A 129 -6.83 16.06 -1.67
C MET A 129 -6.43 17.08 -2.75
N ALA A 130 -7.41 17.71 -3.42
CA ALA A 130 -7.18 18.68 -4.48
C ALA A 130 -6.42 19.92 -4.02
N ASP A 131 -6.54 20.29 -2.74
CA ASP A 131 -5.85 21.45 -2.16
C ASP A 131 -4.38 21.18 -1.78
N GLY A 132 -3.92 19.93 -1.94
CA GLY A 132 -2.53 19.56 -1.70
C GLY A 132 -1.60 20.03 -2.83
N SER A 133 -0.30 19.94 -2.60
CA SER A 133 0.70 20.07 -3.67
C SER A 133 1.19 18.70 -4.13
N PRO A 134 1.56 18.53 -5.41
CA PRO A 134 2.27 17.33 -5.84
C PRO A 134 3.55 17.14 -5.01
N THR A 135 3.92 15.90 -4.78
CA THR A 135 5.21 15.61 -4.14
C THR A 135 6.32 16.13 -5.01
N ASP A 136 7.29 16.81 -4.39
CA ASP A 136 8.50 17.23 -5.08
C ASP A 136 9.23 15.99 -5.62
N VAL A 137 9.61 16.02 -6.90
CA VAL A 137 10.34 14.92 -7.55
C VAL A 137 11.66 14.62 -6.83
N GLN A 138 12.32 15.65 -6.27
CA GLN A 138 13.54 15.50 -5.48
C GLN A 138 13.29 14.75 -4.17
N THR A 139 12.09 14.86 -3.59
CA THR A 139 11.71 14.05 -2.44
C THR A 139 11.56 12.59 -2.85
N VAL A 140 10.98 12.29 -4.01
CA VAL A 140 10.88 10.90 -4.50
C VAL A 140 12.25 10.28 -4.70
N TYR A 141 13.18 10.99 -5.37
CA TYR A 141 14.55 10.51 -5.58
C TYR A 141 15.30 10.28 -4.28
N ARG A 142 15.25 11.24 -3.35
CA ARG A 142 15.90 11.11 -2.04
C ARG A 142 15.40 9.89 -1.26
N LEU A 143 14.10 9.60 -1.32
CA LEU A 143 13.52 8.45 -0.63
C LEU A 143 13.85 7.13 -1.34
N ALA A 144 13.93 7.12 -2.68
CA ALA A 144 14.42 5.97 -3.42
C ALA A 144 15.89 5.66 -3.08
N ASP A 145 16.74 6.70 -2.99
CA ASP A 145 18.13 6.55 -2.55
C ASP A 145 18.21 5.99 -1.13
N GLU A 146 17.36 6.47 -0.21
CA GLU A 146 17.30 5.93 1.16
C GLU A 146 16.91 4.45 1.18
N ALA A 147 15.88 4.05 0.41
CA ALA A 147 15.45 2.67 0.32
C ALA A 147 16.50 1.75 -0.32
N SER A 148 17.26 2.25 -1.30
CA SER A 148 18.28 1.50 -2.04
C SER A 148 19.45 1.02 -1.16
N LYS A 149 19.63 1.61 0.03
CA LYS A 149 20.57 1.13 1.03
C LYS A 149 20.22 -0.26 1.56
N TYR A 150 18.95 -0.66 1.45
CA TYR A 150 18.41 -1.90 2.05
C TYR A 150 17.85 -2.88 1.01
N LEU A 151 17.45 -2.41 -0.17
CA LEU A 151 16.82 -3.23 -1.22
C LEU A 151 17.62 -3.18 -2.51
N ASP A 152 17.64 -4.29 -3.25
CA ASP A 152 18.42 -4.43 -4.47
C ASP A 152 17.73 -3.79 -5.69
N TYR A 153 16.39 -3.68 -5.64
CA TYR A 153 15.57 -3.10 -6.71
C TYR A 153 14.65 -2.02 -6.17
N VAL A 154 14.99 -0.75 -6.46
CA VAL A 154 14.16 0.40 -6.12
C VAL A 154 13.91 1.22 -7.39
N TYR A 155 12.64 1.49 -7.68
CA TYR A 155 12.21 2.21 -8.87
C TYR A 155 11.46 3.47 -8.48
N THR A 156 11.67 4.53 -9.24
CA THR A 156 10.94 5.79 -9.08
C THR A 156 9.84 5.87 -10.13
N GLY A 157 8.62 6.18 -9.73
CA GLY A 157 7.49 6.33 -10.64
C GLY A 157 6.92 7.74 -10.64
N ASN A 158 6.29 8.13 -11.74
CA ASN A 158 5.58 9.40 -11.90
C ASN A 158 6.46 10.66 -11.68
N CYS A 159 7.76 10.55 -11.93
CA CYS A 159 8.74 11.62 -11.76
C CYS A 159 8.85 12.49 -13.00
#